data_AF-A0A2D9CHF1-F1
#
_entry.id   AF-A0A2D9CHF1-F1
#
_cell.length_a   1.000
_cell.length_b   1.000
_cell.length_c   1.000
_cell.angle_alpha   90.00
_cell.angle_beta   90.00
_cell.angle_gamma   90.00
#
_symmetry.space_group_name_H-M   'P 1'
#
loop_
_entity.id
_entity.type
_entity.pdbx_description
1 polymer ?
#
loop_
_entity_poly.entity_id
_entity_poly.type
_entity_poly.pdbx_seq_one_letter_code
_entity_poly.pdbx_strand_id
1 'polypeptide(L)'
;MSRNPHKPTKESRQLVQLHATVGTRQDTIASILEIDPKTLRKYYKAELEQANAKANATIGGALFNKAKDGDTAAMIFWMKTQAKWSERHEVDHSSSDGTMVPDTIIIRAAEDIHIDEADDEERLH
;
A
#
# COMPACT_ATOMS: atom_id res chain seq x y z
N MET A 1 -3.87 -33.74 25.56
CA MET A 1 -5.30 -33.58 25.90
C MET A 1 -6.05 -33.19 24.64
N SER A 2 -7.14 -33.87 24.30
CA SER A 2 -7.99 -33.50 23.18
C SER A 2 -8.70 -32.18 23.52
N ARG A 3 -8.25 -31.05 22.96
CA ARG A 3 -9.05 -29.81 22.99
C ARG A 3 -10.25 -30.07 22.09
N ASN A 4 -11.45 -30.04 22.66
CA ASN A 4 -12.68 -30.14 21.88
C ASN A 4 -12.62 -29.18 20.67
N PRO A 5 -13.11 -29.60 19.49
CA PRO A 5 -13.09 -28.76 18.30
C PRO A 5 -13.85 -27.46 18.59
N HIS A 6 -13.22 -26.32 18.28
CA HIS A 6 -13.87 -25.02 18.37
C HIS A 6 -15.13 -25.00 17.51
N LYS A 7 -16.27 -24.62 18.10
CA LYS A 7 -17.56 -24.53 17.40
C LYS A 7 -17.93 -23.07 17.20
N PRO A 8 -17.88 -22.54 15.96
CA PRO A 8 -18.18 -21.14 15.70
C PRO A 8 -19.66 -20.84 15.96
N THR A 9 -19.93 -19.94 16.90
CA THR A 9 -21.28 -19.39 17.15
C THR A 9 -21.49 -18.13 16.31
N LYS A 10 -22.75 -17.73 16.13
CA LYS A 10 -23.09 -16.48 15.42
C LYS A 10 -22.44 -15.25 16.07
N GLU A 11 -22.46 -15.20 17.40
CA GLU A 11 -21.85 -14.12 18.19
C GLU A 11 -20.33 -14.06 18.00
N SER A 12 -19.65 -15.21 18.07
CA SER A 12 -18.21 -15.26 17.85
C SER A 12 -17.82 -14.83 16.42
N ARG A 13 -18.63 -15.19 15.41
CA ARG A 13 -18.41 -14.73 14.02
C ARG A 13 -18.58 -13.22 13.89
N GLN A 14 -19.60 -12.66 14.51
CA GLN A 14 -19.81 -11.21 14.54
C GLN A 14 -18.66 -10.48 15.24
N LEU A 15 -18.16 -11.03 16.36
CA LEU A 15 -17.00 -10.48 17.06
C LEU A 15 -15.75 -10.49 16.16
N VAL A 16 -15.42 -11.62 15.53
CA VAL A 16 -14.28 -11.71 14.61
C VAL A 16 -14.44 -10.73 13.45
N GLN A 17 -15.63 -10.67 12.85
CA GLN A 17 -15.93 -9.75 11.76
C GLN A 17 -15.71 -8.30 12.17
N LEU A 18 -16.25 -7.88 13.33
CA LEU A 18 -16.10 -6.52 13.83
C LEU A 18 -14.63 -6.18 14.04
N HIS A 19 -13.91 -7.01 14.80
CA HIS A 19 -12.50 -6.78 15.11
C HIS A 19 -11.62 -6.77 13.86
N ALA A 20 -11.87 -7.67 12.91
CA ALA A 20 -11.13 -7.71 11.66
C ALA A 20 -11.43 -6.48 10.79
N THR A 21 -12.69 -6.04 10.74
CA THR A 21 -13.09 -4.84 9.95
C THR A 21 -12.44 -3.56 10.49
N VAL A 22 -12.23 -3.45 11.80
CA VAL A 22 -11.53 -2.30 12.41
C VAL A 22 -9.99 -2.46 12.43
N GLY A 23 -9.44 -3.52 11.84
CA GLY A 23 -7.99 -3.71 11.68
C GLY A 23 -7.29 -4.38 12.88
N THR A 24 -8.03 -5.03 13.79
CA THR A 24 -7.41 -5.77 14.91
C THR A 24 -6.57 -6.95 14.37
N ARG A 25 -5.36 -7.14 14.92
CA ARG A 25 -4.48 -8.25 14.54
C ARG A 25 -5.12 -9.61 14.85
N GLN A 26 -4.98 -10.57 13.94
CA GLN A 26 -5.55 -11.92 14.08
C GLN A 26 -5.11 -12.62 15.37
N ASP A 27 -3.86 -12.43 15.82
CA ASP A 27 -3.36 -13.02 17.07
C ASP A 27 -4.09 -12.45 18.30
N THR A 28 -4.41 -11.16 18.28
CA THR A 28 -5.20 -10.50 19.33
C THR A 28 -6.64 -11.01 19.32
N ILE A 29 -7.25 -11.17 18.14
CA ILE A 29 -8.60 -11.75 18.01
C ILE A 29 -8.63 -13.19 18.52
N ALA A 30 -7.62 -13.99 18.19
CA ALA A 30 -7.48 -15.36 18.68
C ALA A 30 -7.34 -15.40 20.21
N SER A 31 -6.58 -14.46 20.79
CA SER A 31 -6.43 -14.31 22.24
C SER A 31 -7.74 -13.93 22.92
N ILE A 32 -8.52 -13.00 22.34
CA ILE A 32 -9.85 -12.60 22.85
C ILE A 32 -10.83 -13.78 22.88
N LEU A 33 -10.74 -14.67 21.89
CA LEU A 33 -11.58 -15.87 21.79
C LEU A 33 -10.97 -17.10 22.49
N GLU A 34 -9.80 -16.97 23.13
CA GLU A 34 -9.06 -18.06 23.79
C GLU A 34 -8.80 -19.28 22.88
N ILE A 35 -8.63 -19.04 21.58
CA ILE A 35 -8.34 -20.06 20.56
C ILE A 35 -6.94 -19.90 19.97
N ASP A 36 -6.45 -20.98 19.38
CA ASP A 36 -5.20 -20.93 18.62
C ASP A 36 -5.38 -20.11 17.32
N PRO A 37 -4.38 -19.31 16.90
CA PRO A 37 -4.46 -18.56 15.64
C PRO A 37 -4.73 -19.42 14.40
N LYS A 38 -4.33 -20.70 14.39
CA LYS A 38 -4.66 -21.65 13.31
C LYS A 38 -6.15 -22.01 13.35
N THR A 39 -6.73 -22.16 14.53
CA THR A 39 -8.17 -22.38 14.72
C THR A 39 -8.96 -21.17 14.22
N LEU A 40 -8.53 -19.95 14.54
CA LEU A 40 -9.17 -18.72 14.04
C LEU A 40 -9.23 -18.73 12.49
N ARG A 41 -8.08 -18.96 11.83
CA ARG A 41 -7.98 -19.01 10.37
C ARG A 41 -8.78 -20.14 9.74
N LYS A 42 -8.91 -21.28 10.42
CA LYS A 42 -9.70 -22.43 9.92
C LYS A 42 -11.20 -22.15 9.92
N TYR A 43 -11.71 -21.53 10.99
CA TYR A 43 -13.16 -21.41 11.20
C TYR A 43 -13.76 -20.06 10.79
N TYR A 44 -12.95 -19.00 10.76
CA TYR A 44 -13.39 -17.62 10.47
C TYR A 44 -12.76 -17.03 9.21
N LYS A 45 -12.34 -17.89 8.28
CA LYS A 45 -11.67 -17.47 7.03
C LYS A 45 -12.48 -16.43 6.26
N ALA A 46 -13.78 -16.66 6.11
CA ALA A 46 -14.67 -15.78 5.35
C ALA A 46 -14.76 -14.38 5.97
N GLU A 47 -14.86 -14.29 7.29
CA GLU A 47 -14.90 -13.03 8.03
C GLU A 47 -13.59 -12.25 7.87
N LEU A 48 -12.45 -12.94 7.94
CA LEU A 48 -11.12 -12.36 7.79
C LEU A 48 -10.86 -11.86 6.36
N GLU A 49 -11.24 -12.64 5.35
CA GLU A 49 -11.06 -12.25 3.94
C GLU A 49 -11.97 -11.08 3.54
N GLN A 50 -13.20 -11.04 4.07
CA GLN A 50 -14.15 -9.95 3.78
C GLN A 50 -13.90 -8.68 4.57
N ALA A 51 -13.07 -8.73 5.62
CA ALA A 51 -12.86 -7.61 6.53
C ALA A 51 -12.39 -6.34 5.82
N ASN A 52 -11.39 -6.44 4.94
CA ASN A 52 -10.86 -5.30 4.19
C ASN A 52 -11.89 -4.68 3.26
N ALA A 53 -12.65 -5.51 2.54
CA ALA A 53 -13.70 -5.03 1.65
C ALA A 53 -14.80 -4.28 2.43
N LYS A 54 -15.20 -4.82 3.59
CA LYS A 54 -16.18 -4.18 4.48
C LYS A 54 -15.65 -2.87 5.07
N ALA A 55 -14.39 -2.85 5.51
CA ALA A 55 -13.75 -1.65 6.05
C ALA A 55 -13.72 -0.54 5.00
N ASN A 56 -13.26 -0.87 3.79
CA ASN A 56 -13.22 0.07 2.67
C ASN A 56 -14.62 0.57 2.29
N ALA A 57 -15.63 -0.30 2.30
CA ALA A 57 -17.01 0.12 2.04
C ALA A 57 -17.55 1.07 3.12
N THR A 58 -17.27 0.81 4.40
CA THR A 58 -17.69 1.68 5.50
C THR A 58 -17.03 3.05 5.41
N ILE A 59 -15.70 3.11 5.26
CA ILE A 59 -14.97 4.38 5.18
C ILE A 59 -15.30 5.11 3.87
N GLY A 60 -15.38 4.38 2.75
CA GLY A 60 -15.77 4.94 1.45
C GLY A 60 -17.17 5.52 1.45
N GLY A 61 -18.14 4.86 2.11
CA GLY A 61 -19.50 5.38 2.27
C GLY A 61 -19.55 6.65 3.13
N ALA A 62 -18.79 6.69 4.23
CA ALA A 62 -18.67 7.89 5.05
C ALA A 62 -18.04 9.06 4.26
N LEU A 63 -16.98 8.78 3.50
CA LEU A 63 -16.33 9.77 2.65
C LEU A 63 -17.25 10.27 1.54
N PHE A 64 -18.03 9.38 0.93
CA PHE A 64 -19.02 9.73 -0.09
C PHE A 64 -20.11 10.66 0.46
N ASN A 65 -20.65 10.36 1.64
CA ASN A 65 -21.63 11.23 2.29
C ASN A 65 -21.02 12.60 2.62
N LYS A 66 -19.79 12.62 3.15
CA LYS A 66 -19.06 13.85 3.42
C LYS A 66 -18.80 14.69 2.16
N ALA A 67 -18.51 14.05 1.04
CA ALA A 67 -18.41 14.72 -0.26
C ALA A 67 -19.75 15.32 -0.71
N LYS A 68 -20.86 14.59 -0.53
CA LYS A 68 -22.22 15.10 -0.82
C LYS A 68 -22.61 16.30 0.03
N ASP A 69 -22.11 16.37 1.27
CA ASP A 69 -22.35 17.48 2.20
C ASP A 69 -21.45 18.70 1.90
N GLY A 70 -20.63 18.66 0.84
CA GLY A 70 -19.84 19.79 0.35
C GLY A 70 -18.39 19.84 0.82
N ASP A 71 -17.87 18.78 1.45
CA ASP A 71 -16.45 18.72 1.81
C ASP A 71 -15.57 18.63 0.56
N THR A 72 -14.78 19.69 0.31
CA THR A 72 -13.97 19.82 -0.91
C THR A 72 -12.87 18.77 -1.00
N ALA A 73 -12.26 18.38 0.13
CA ALA A 73 -11.20 17.39 0.13
C ALA A 73 -11.75 16.00 -0.25
N ALA A 74 -12.90 15.62 0.29
CA ALA A 74 -13.59 14.38 -0.06
C ALA A 74 -14.04 14.35 -1.53
N MET A 75 -14.57 15.48 -2.04
CA MET A 75 -14.92 15.61 -3.46
C MET A 75 -13.68 15.47 -4.37
N ILE A 76 -12.59 16.19 -4.10
CA ILE A 76 -11.34 16.09 -4.88
C ILE A 76 -10.80 14.66 -4.85
N PHE A 77 -10.77 14.03 -3.66
CA PHE A 77 -10.31 12.65 -3.53
C PHE A 77 -11.15 11.69 -4.39
N TRP A 78 -12.48 11.84 -4.39
CA TRP A 78 -13.37 11.04 -5.22
C TRP A 78 -13.08 11.24 -6.71
N MET A 79 -12.92 12.49 -7.15
CA MET A 79 -12.63 12.77 -8.56
C MET A 79 -11.31 12.14 -9.00
N LYS A 80 -10.28 12.21 -8.17
CA LYS A 80 -8.96 11.61 -8.46
C LYS A 80 -8.99 10.08 -8.46
N THR A 81 -9.60 9.46 -7.44
CA THR A 81 -9.48 8.02 -7.20
C THR A 81 -10.57 7.17 -7.85
N GLN A 82 -11.76 7.73 -8.07
CA GLN A 82 -12.91 7.00 -8.63
C GLN A 82 -13.36 7.54 -9.99
N ALA A 83 -13.40 8.87 -10.17
CA ALA A 83 -13.78 9.48 -11.46
C ALA A 83 -12.63 9.52 -12.48
N LYS A 84 -11.44 9.01 -12.11
CA LYS A 84 -10.23 8.93 -12.95
C LYS A 84 -9.75 10.29 -13.46
N TRP A 85 -10.01 11.36 -12.72
CA TRP A 85 -9.43 12.66 -13.01
C TRP A 85 -7.95 12.63 -12.63
N SER A 86 -7.09 12.89 -13.60
CA SER A 86 -5.66 13.02 -13.41
C SER A 86 -5.21 14.35 -13.97
N GLU A 87 -4.15 14.89 -13.38
CA GLU A 87 -3.47 16.06 -13.90
C GLU A 87 -2.62 15.63 -15.09
N ARG A 88 -2.72 16.35 -16.21
CA ARG A 88 -1.90 16.06 -17.38
C ARG A 88 -0.50 16.63 -17.13
N HIS A 89 0.47 15.73 -16.93
CA HIS A 89 1.87 16.10 -16.93
C HIS A 89 2.42 16.01 -18.35
N GLU A 90 2.72 17.16 -18.96
CA GLU A 90 3.50 17.23 -20.19
C GLU A 90 4.98 17.33 -19.79
N VAL A 91 5.74 16.28 -20.05
CA VAL A 91 7.19 16.24 -19.78
C VAL A 91 7.92 16.49 -21.09
N ASP A 92 8.50 17.68 -21.23
CA ASP A 92 9.36 18.04 -22.36
C ASP A 92 10.79 17.51 -22.12
N HIS A 93 11.19 16.52 -22.92
CA HIS A 93 12.54 15.94 -22.89
C HIS A 93 13.52 16.63 -23.84
N SER A 94 13.05 17.61 -24.62
CA SER A 94 13.81 18.24 -25.70
C SER A 94 14.16 19.71 -25.45
N SER A 95 13.72 20.30 -24.33
CA SER A 95 13.78 21.74 -24.10
C SER A 95 13.35 22.52 -25.34
N SER A 96 12.12 22.24 -25.80
CA SER A 96 11.52 22.90 -26.97
C SER A 96 11.43 24.42 -26.81
N ASP A 97 11.46 24.90 -25.56
CA ASP A 97 11.49 26.30 -25.15
C ASP A 97 12.89 26.93 -25.17
N GLY A 98 13.95 26.15 -25.39
CA GLY A 98 15.34 26.60 -25.48
C GLY A 98 15.96 27.04 -24.16
N THR A 99 15.33 26.74 -23.01
CA THR A 99 15.83 27.14 -21.68
C THR A 99 16.94 26.24 -21.15
N MET A 100 17.05 25.01 -21.67
CA MET A 100 18.11 24.06 -21.37
C MET A 100 18.97 23.82 -22.61
N VAL A 101 20.08 24.56 -22.67
CA VAL A 101 21.21 24.25 -23.56
C VAL A 101 22.37 23.73 -22.70
N PRO A 102 23.09 22.68 -23.13
CA PRO A 102 24.26 22.21 -22.39
C PRO A 102 25.36 23.28 -22.44
N ASP A 103 25.85 23.69 -21.26
CA ASP A 103 26.91 24.71 -21.14
C ASP A 103 28.23 24.29 -21.80
N THR A 104 28.50 22.99 -21.94
CA THR A 104 29.72 22.48 -22.60
C THR A 104 29.49 21.09 -23.18
N ILE A 105 29.80 20.91 -24.47
CA ILE A 105 29.80 19.61 -25.14
C ILE A 105 31.25 19.18 -25.33
N ILE A 106 31.71 18.17 -24.58
CA ILE A 106 33.02 17.57 -24.74
C ILE A 106 32.88 16.31 -25.59
N ILE A 107 33.38 16.35 -26.82
CA ILE A 107 33.46 15.18 -27.70
C ILE A 107 34.88 14.62 -27.59
N ARG A 108 35.05 13.44 -27.00
CA ARG A 108 36.34 12.72 -26.97
C ARG A 108 36.32 11.59 -27.99
N ALA A 109 37.39 11.47 -28.77
CA ALA A 109 37.62 10.29 -29.59
C ALA A 109 37.96 9.09 -28.68
N ALA A 110 37.57 7.89 -29.08
CA ALA A 110 37.67 6.69 -28.26
C ALA A 110 39.11 6.29 -27.86
N GLU A 111 40.13 6.90 -28.46
CA GLU A 111 41.55 6.55 -28.25
C GLU A 111 42.15 7.14 -26.96
N ASP A 112 41.49 8.13 -26.32
CA ASP A 112 42.03 8.83 -25.13
C ASP A 112 41.54 8.27 -23.77
N ILE A 113 40.94 7.07 -23.73
CA ILE A 113 40.63 6.41 -22.46
C ILE A 113 41.83 5.54 -22.06
N HIS A 114 42.85 6.15 -21.45
CA HIS A 114 43.82 5.39 -20.67
C HIS A 114 43.17 5.03 -19.34
N ILE A 115 42.86 3.74 -19.15
CA ILE A 115 42.47 3.20 -17.85
C ILE A 115 43.79 2.81 -17.18
N ASP A 116 44.29 3.65 -16.27
CA ASP A 116 45.43 3.29 -15.43
C ASP A 116 44.97 2.25 -14.39
N GLU A 117 45.26 0.97 -14.65
CA GLU A 117 45.23 -0.09 -13.64
C GLU A 117 46.44 0.06 -12.70
N ALA A 118 46.38 0.99 -11.76
CA ALA A 118 47.41 1.10 -10.72
C ALA A 118 46.90 1.81 -9.47
N ASP A 119 45.86 1.28 -8.82
CA ASP A 119 45.43 1.78 -7.50
C ASP A 119 44.81 0.67 -6.60
N ASP A 120 45.29 -0.58 -6.69
CA ASP A 120 44.72 -1.71 -5.92
C ASP A 120 45.72 -2.48 -5.02
N GLU A 121 46.92 -1.96 -4.75
CA GLU A 121 47.87 -2.61 -3.83
C GLU A 121 48.14 -1.90 -2.48
N GLU A 122 47.50 -0.77 -2.17
CA GLU A 122 47.70 -0.09 -0.87
C GLU A 122 46.46 -0.12 0.04
N ARG A 123 45.80 -1.29 0.13
CA ARG A 123 44.66 -1.47 1.06
C ARG A 123 44.64 -2.76 1.88
N LEU A 124 45.80 -3.37 2.11
CA LEU A 124 45.95 -4.45 3.10
C LEU A 124 47.28 -4.33 3.86
N HIS A 125 47.33 -3.39 4.81
CA HIS A 125 48.08 -3.55 6.06
C HIS A 125 47.39 -2.77 7.18
#